data_AF-A0A3L7S877-F1
#
_entry.id   AF-A0A3L7S877-F1
#
_cell.length_a   1.000
_cell.length_b   1.000
_cell.length_c   1.000
_cell.angle_alpha   90.00
_cell.angle_beta   90.00
_cell.angle_gamma   90.00
#
_symmetry.space_group_name_H-M   'P 1'
#
loop_
_entity.id
_entity.type
_entity.pdbx_description
1 polymer ?
#
loop_
_entity_poly.entity_id
_entity_poly.type
_entity_poly.pdbx_seq_one_letter_code
_entity_poly.pdbx_strand_id
1 'polypeptide(L)'
;MMGVGRTERSEFRLVLIRVKELPELAGARSGRRNEIPQFIADGALASFRSRCFAVLRLICSIGRIDMFVGRLPRRGVVGLVLAMMFVGCSTGDAPSYALDKELARGSVQKAMQAWVGEKTPKDLQPDIIVGDTAWEQGKKLVSYEILADEETTDGSNLYIRVKRKIGSSESKVTYIVGTTPVVTIFPQ
;
A
#
# COMPACT_ATOMS: atom_id res chain seq x y z
N MET A 1 16.24 54.35 -21.16
CA MET A 1 15.72 52.97 -21.30
C MET A 1 16.63 52.06 -20.49
N MET A 2 16.11 51.47 -19.40
CA MET A 2 16.51 50.19 -18.78
C MET A 2 15.77 50.09 -17.45
N GLY A 3 14.71 49.29 -17.44
CA GLY A 3 13.88 49.04 -16.26
C GLY A 3 14.56 48.04 -15.34
N VAL A 4 14.67 48.38 -14.06
CA VAL A 4 15.18 47.50 -13.02
C VAL A 4 13.99 46.80 -12.35
N GLY A 5 14.05 45.46 -12.38
CA GLY A 5 12.98 44.55 -11.99
C GLY A 5 12.59 44.64 -10.52
N ARG A 6 11.28 44.62 -10.30
CA ARG A 6 10.60 44.57 -9.01
C ARG A 6 10.78 43.17 -8.42
N THR A 7 11.55 43.08 -7.33
CA THR A 7 11.77 41.85 -6.55
C THR A 7 10.49 41.55 -5.76
N GLU A 8 9.69 40.58 -6.21
CA GLU A 8 8.57 40.07 -5.41
C GLU A 8 9.12 39.28 -4.23
N ARG A 9 9.09 39.93 -3.07
CA ARG A 9 9.40 39.39 -1.76
C ARG A 9 8.24 38.48 -1.35
N SER A 10 8.38 37.18 -1.60
CA SER A 10 7.46 36.15 -1.14
C SER A 10 7.40 36.18 0.39
N GLU A 11 6.31 36.69 0.95
CA GLU A 11 5.98 36.51 2.37
C GLU A 11 5.79 35.03 2.65
N PHE A 12 6.83 34.38 3.16
CA PHE A 12 6.68 33.16 3.93
C PHE A 12 5.92 33.52 5.21
N ARG A 13 4.58 33.40 5.16
CA ARG A 13 3.77 33.30 6.37
C ARG A 13 4.18 32.03 7.09
N LEU A 14 5.11 32.20 8.04
CA LEU A 14 5.41 31.25 9.08
C LEU A 14 4.09 31.00 9.84
N VAL A 15 3.39 29.91 9.51
CA VAL A 15 2.27 29.44 10.32
C VAL A 15 2.88 28.87 11.58
N LEU A 16 3.01 29.74 12.58
CA LEU A 16 3.42 29.40 13.94
C LEU A 16 2.34 28.47 14.51
N ILE A 17 2.56 27.16 14.39
CA ILE A 17 1.74 26.15 15.05
C ILE A 17 1.98 26.31 16.55
N ARG A 18 1.04 26.99 17.20
CA ARG A 18 0.97 27.18 18.65
C ARG A 18 0.76 25.79 19.27
N VAL A 19 1.85 25.15 19.68
CA VAL A 19 1.84 23.99 20.57
C VAL A 19 1.22 24.45 21.87
N LYS A 20 -0.08 24.20 22.02
CA LYS A 20 -0.85 24.53 23.22
C LYS A 20 -0.56 23.41 24.22
N GLU A 21 0.03 23.81 25.34
CA GLU A 21 0.36 22.96 26.49
C GLU A 21 -0.79 22.00 26.85
N LEU A 22 -0.42 20.73 27.04
CA LEU A 22 -1.25 19.66 27.54
C LEU A 22 -1.45 19.81 29.06
N PRO A 23 -2.68 19.92 29.57
CA PRO A 23 -2.93 19.61 30.97
C PRO A 23 -2.96 18.08 31.16
N GLU A 24 -2.16 17.61 32.11
CA GLU A 24 -2.36 16.32 32.78
C GLU A 24 -3.83 16.17 33.20
N LEU A 25 -4.50 15.13 32.71
CA LEU A 25 -5.72 14.64 33.33
C LEU A 25 -5.62 13.14 33.58
N ALA A 26 -5.43 12.87 34.86
CA ALA A 26 -5.61 11.59 35.49
C ALA A 26 -7.05 11.06 35.33
N GLY A 27 -7.16 9.75 35.12
CA GLY A 27 -8.20 8.92 35.73
C GLY A 27 -9.59 8.90 35.09
N ALA A 28 -9.89 7.81 34.35
CA ALA A 28 -11.16 7.10 34.48
C ALA A 28 -11.09 5.71 33.80
N ARG A 29 -11.10 4.66 34.61
CA ARG A 29 -11.53 3.31 34.20
C ARG A 29 -13.01 3.37 33.81
N SER A 30 -13.39 2.82 32.67
CA SER A 30 -14.67 2.13 32.55
C SER A 30 -14.66 1.16 31.38
N GLY A 31 -14.83 -0.13 31.70
CA GLY A 31 -14.86 -1.21 30.74
C GLY A 31 -15.95 -1.06 29.70
N ARG A 32 -15.61 -1.45 28.47
CA ARG A 32 -16.58 -1.86 27.46
C ARG A 32 -15.97 -3.01 26.66
N ARG A 33 -16.28 -4.23 27.09
CA ARG A 33 -16.28 -5.42 26.25
C ARG A 33 -17.33 -5.18 25.18
N ASN A 34 -16.95 -4.98 23.93
CA ASN A 34 -17.83 -5.08 22.77
C ASN A 34 -17.03 -5.74 21.63
N GLU A 35 -17.26 -7.04 21.50
CA GLU A 35 -17.49 -7.80 20.26
C GLU A 35 -16.61 -7.48 19.04
N ILE A 36 -15.71 -8.44 18.78
CA ILE A 36 -14.93 -8.59 17.56
C ILE A 36 -15.86 -9.09 16.45
N PRO A 37 -16.12 -8.34 15.36
CA PRO A 37 -16.71 -8.94 14.18
C PRO A 37 -15.67 -9.81 13.46
N GLN A 38 -15.85 -11.12 13.56
CA GLN A 38 -15.21 -12.12 12.69
C GLN A 38 -15.70 -11.91 11.26
N PHE A 39 -15.00 -11.11 10.45
CA PHE A 39 -15.41 -10.93 9.06
C PHE A 39 -14.26 -10.72 8.08
N ILE A 40 -13.13 -11.42 8.22
CA ILE A 40 -12.18 -11.59 7.10
C ILE A 40 -11.52 -12.98 7.21
N ALA A 41 -12.15 -14.00 6.63
CA ALA A 41 -11.52 -15.33 6.48
C ALA A 41 -11.76 -16.02 5.12
N ASP A 42 -12.39 -15.38 4.13
CA ASP A 42 -12.81 -16.08 2.89
C ASP A 42 -12.26 -15.52 1.57
N GLY A 43 -11.28 -14.62 1.58
CA GLY A 43 -10.80 -13.97 0.35
C GLY A 43 -9.57 -14.59 -0.34
N ALA A 44 -8.75 -15.37 0.35
CA ALA A 44 -7.37 -15.63 -0.10
C ALA A 44 -7.12 -16.99 -0.79
N LEU A 45 -8.09 -17.90 -0.83
CA LEU A 45 -7.89 -19.25 -1.41
C LEU A 45 -8.29 -19.38 -2.89
N ALA A 46 -8.91 -18.36 -3.49
CA ALA A 46 -9.41 -18.44 -4.87
C ALA A 46 -8.37 -18.13 -5.96
N SER A 47 -7.27 -17.43 -5.63
CA SER A 47 -6.32 -16.97 -6.67
C SER A 47 -5.20 -17.98 -6.99
N PHE A 48 -4.89 -18.92 -6.09
CA PHE A 48 -3.78 -19.86 -6.30
C PHE A 48 -4.15 -21.06 -7.21
N ARG A 49 -5.44 -21.37 -7.39
CA ARG A 49 -5.90 -22.50 -8.21
C ARG A 49 -5.85 -22.25 -9.73
N SER A 50 -5.78 -21.00 -10.17
CA SER A 50 -5.92 -20.67 -11.59
C SER A 50 -4.62 -20.81 -12.40
N ARG A 51 -3.45 -20.70 -11.76
CA ARG A 51 -2.16 -20.78 -12.46
C ARG A 51 -1.58 -22.21 -12.59
N CYS A 52 -2.00 -23.16 -11.76
CA CYS A 52 -1.57 -24.56 -11.92
C CYS A 52 -2.29 -25.30 -13.07
N PHE A 53 -3.52 -24.93 -13.43
CA PHE A 53 -4.28 -25.62 -14.49
C PHE A 53 -3.81 -25.29 -15.91
N ALA A 54 -3.15 -24.16 -16.12
CA ALA A 54 -2.65 -23.78 -17.46
C ALA A 54 -1.46 -24.65 -17.91
N VAL A 55 -0.59 -25.07 -16.98
CA VAL A 55 0.56 -25.94 -17.31
C VAL A 55 0.09 -27.37 -17.60
N LEU A 56 -0.95 -27.86 -16.92
CA LEU A 56 -1.48 -29.22 -17.15
C LEU A 56 -2.20 -29.37 -18.51
N ARG A 57 -2.76 -28.29 -19.06
CA ARG A 57 -3.42 -28.35 -20.38
C ARG A 57 -2.45 -28.32 -21.57
N LEU A 58 -1.22 -27.82 -21.40
CA LEU A 58 -0.23 -27.86 -22.47
C LEU A 58 0.32 -29.27 -22.70
N ILE A 59 0.40 -30.10 -21.65
CA ILE A 59 0.85 -31.49 -21.74
C ILE A 59 -0.17 -32.36 -22.46
N CYS A 60 -1.47 -32.01 -22.41
CA CYS A 60 -2.52 -32.79 -23.07
C CYS A 60 -2.75 -32.44 -24.56
N SER A 61 -2.17 -31.34 -25.07
CA SER A 61 -2.36 -30.89 -26.46
C SER A 61 -1.22 -31.24 -27.43
N ILE A 62 -0.16 -31.89 -26.94
CA ILE A 62 0.76 -32.69 -27.77
C ILE A 62 0.16 -34.10 -27.73
N GLY A 63 -0.86 -34.42 -28.52
CA GLY A 63 -0.65 -34.58 -29.95
C GLY A 63 0.15 -35.85 -30.23
N ARG A 64 -0.49 -37.02 -30.05
CA ARG A 64 -0.32 -38.19 -30.93
C ARG A 64 1.13 -38.62 -31.21
N ILE A 65 1.81 -39.16 -30.20
CA ILE A 65 2.95 -40.07 -30.42
C ILE A 65 2.38 -41.50 -30.43
N ASP A 66 1.77 -41.85 -31.55
CA ASP A 66 1.50 -43.24 -31.89
C ASP A 66 2.74 -43.81 -32.58
N MET A 67 3.16 -44.98 -32.10
CA MET A 67 4.08 -45.92 -32.75
C MET A 67 5.57 -45.54 -32.83
N PHE A 68 6.29 -45.66 -31.72
CA PHE A 68 7.61 -46.32 -31.73
C PHE A 68 8.01 -46.85 -30.34
N VAL A 69 7.11 -47.59 -29.67
CA VAL A 69 7.45 -48.36 -28.46
C VAL A 69 7.99 -49.72 -28.88
N GLY A 70 9.19 -49.72 -29.45
CA GLY A 70 10.02 -50.92 -29.60
C GLY A 70 10.85 -51.12 -28.33
N ARG A 71 10.46 -52.08 -27.49
CA ARG A 71 11.23 -52.67 -26.36
C ARG A 71 12.26 -51.73 -25.69
N LEU A 72 11.79 -50.70 -24.98
CA LEU A 72 12.63 -50.08 -23.96
C LEU A 72 12.47 -50.84 -22.63
N PRO A 73 13.57 -51.23 -21.95
CA PRO A 73 13.52 -52.00 -20.72
C PRO A 73 12.81 -51.20 -19.63
N ARG A 74 11.91 -51.87 -18.90
CA ARG A 74 11.03 -51.36 -17.83
C ARG A 74 11.73 -50.54 -16.73
N ARG A 75 13.07 -50.57 -16.68
CA ARG A 75 13.93 -49.82 -15.74
C ARG A 75 14.23 -48.37 -16.18
N GLY A 76 14.06 -48.01 -17.45
CA GLY A 76 14.39 -46.67 -17.96
C GLY A 76 13.30 -45.61 -17.73
N VAL A 77 12.03 -46.01 -17.64
CA VAL A 77 10.88 -45.09 -17.56
C VAL A 77 10.76 -44.41 -16.19
N VAL A 78 11.19 -45.09 -15.12
CA VAL A 78 11.15 -44.53 -13.75
C VAL A 78 12.15 -43.38 -13.57
N GLY A 79 13.32 -43.46 -14.23
CA GLY A 79 14.35 -42.42 -14.13
C GLY A 79 13.95 -41.08 -14.76
N LEU A 80 13.20 -41.12 -15.86
CA LEU A 80 12.78 -39.91 -16.59
C LEU A 80 11.72 -39.11 -15.82
N VAL A 81 10.79 -39.78 -15.14
CA VAL A 81 9.75 -39.13 -14.32
C VAL A 81 10.35 -38.47 -13.08
N LEU A 82 11.39 -39.06 -12.49
CA LEU A 82 12.07 -38.50 -11.31
C LEU A 82 12.90 -37.25 -11.65
N ALA A 83 13.49 -37.18 -12.85
CA ALA A 83 14.27 -36.03 -13.31
C ALA A 83 13.42 -34.76 -13.51
N MET A 84 12.13 -34.89 -13.84
CA MET A 84 11.23 -33.73 -13.99
C MET A 84 10.81 -33.09 -12.66
N MET A 85 11.05 -33.74 -11.51
CA MET A 85 10.70 -33.18 -10.20
C MET A 85 11.73 -32.19 -9.63
N PHE A 86 12.89 -32.01 -10.28
CA PHE A 86 13.94 -31.09 -9.81
C PHE A 86 13.98 -29.73 -10.54
N VAL A 87 13.15 -29.51 -11.56
CA VAL A 87 13.08 -28.23 -12.29
C VAL A 87 11.97 -27.36 -11.68
N GLY A 88 12.20 -26.78 -10.49
CA GLY A 88 11.10 -26.05 -9.84
C GLY A 88 11.42 -25.15 -8.64
N CYS A 89 12.67 -24.90 -8.30
CA CYS A 89 13.02 -23.90 -7.28
C CYS A 89 13.94 -22.82 -7.87
N SER A 90 13.41 -22.00 -8.79
CA SER A 90 13.97 -20.66 -8.93
C SER A 90 13.40 -19.81 -7.79
N THR A 91 14.10 -19.79 -6.67
CA THR A 91 13.90 -18.77 -5.63
C THR A 91 14.43 -17.46 -6.21
N GLY A 92 13.67 -16.85 -7.12
CA GLY A 92 13.95 -15.51 -7.58
C GLY A 92 13.60 -14.57 -6.44
N ASP A 93 14.61 -13.99 -5.80
CA ASP A 93 14.42 -12.88 -4.89
C ASP A 93 13.61 -11.81 -5.63
N ALA A 94 12.36 -11.61 -5.20
CA ALA A 94 11.55 -10.54 -5.73
C ALA A 94 12.32 -9.23 -5.51
N PRO A 95 12.43 -8.34 -6.52
CA PRO A 95 13.15 -7.09 -6.36
C PRO A 95 12.58 -6.32 -5.18
N SER A 96 13.36 -6.24 -4.09
CA SER A 96 13.04 -5.42 -2.93
C SER A 96 13.34 -3.98 -3.32
N TYR A 97 12.29 -3.24 -3.65
CA TYR A 97 12.42 -1.82 -3.95
C TYR A 97 12.66 -1.06 -2.65
N ALA A 98 13.73 -0.26 -2.61
CA ALA A 98 14.02 0.58 -1.46
C ALA A 98 12.93 1.64 -1.29
N LEU A 99 12.31 1.67 -0.11
CA LEU A 99 11.33 2.67 0.29
C LEU A 99 12.02 4.01 0.61
N ASP A 100 11.61 5.07 -0.07
CA ASP A 100 12.02 6.44 0.26
C ASP A 100 11.08 7.04 1.33
N LYS A 101 11.56 7.11 2.57
CA LYS A 101 10.77 7.59 3.71
C LYS A 101 10.47 9.08 3.64
N GLU A 102 11.40 9.88 3.12
CA GLU A 102 11.23 11.34 3.04
C GLU A 102 10.18 11.68 2.00
N LEU A 103 10.26 11.02 0.84
CA LEU A 103 9.27 11.14 -0.22
C LEU A 103 7.88 10.67 0.25
N ALA A 104 7.79 9.55 0.97
CA ALA A 104 6.54 9.05 1.52
C ALA A 104 5.87 10.05 2.49
N ARG A 105 6.63 10.60 3.45
CA ARG A 105 6.14 11.62 4.41
C ARG A 105 5.71 12.90 3.71
N GLY A 106 6.53 13.40 2.79
CA GLY A 106 6.21 14.60 2.01
C GLY A 106 4.93 14.43 1.18
N SER A 107 4.71 13.23 0.66
CA SER A 107 3.53 12.90 -0.13
C SER A 107 2.25 12.84 0.71
N VAL A 108 2.31 12.26 1.91
CA VAL A 108 1.18 12.29 2.87
C VAL A 108 0.88 13.72 3.29
N GLN A 109 1.90 14.52 3.59
CA GLN A 109 1.69 15.92 3.95
C GLN A 109 1.03 16.70 2.80
N LYS A 110 1.52 16.53 1.56
CA LYS A 110 0.93 17.15 0.36
C LYS A 110 -0.52 16.71 0.14
N ALA A 111 -0.82 15.43 0.34
CA ALA A 111 -2.17 14.89 0.23
C ALA A 111 -3.11 15.47 1.30
N MET A 112 -2.70 15.51 2.57
CA MET A 112 -3.51 16.10 3.65
C MET A 112 -3.74 17.60 3.45
N GLN A 113 -2.73 18.35 2.98
CA GLN A 113 -2.88 19.76 2.63
C GLN A 113 -3.87 19.96 1.48
N ALA A 114 -3.81 19.13 0.43
CA ALA A 114 -4.77 19.18 -0.68
C ALA A 114 -6.20 18.89 -0.20
N TRP A 115 -6.36 17.94 0.73
CA TRP A 115 -7.66 17.63 1.31
C TRP A 115 -8.24 18.77 2.15
N VAL A 116 -7.42 19.43 2.99
CA VAL A 116 -7.85 20.64 3.72
C VAL A 116 -8.23 21.77 2.75
N GLY A 117 -7.52 21.88 1.62
CA GLY A 117 -7.81 22.80 0.53
C GLY A 117 -9.00 22.41 -0.36
N GLU A 118 -9.82 21.43 0.05
CA GLU A 118 -11.01 20.95 -0.68
C GLU A 118 -10.73 20.44 -2.10
N LYS A 119 -9.49 20.03 -2.40
CA LYS A 119 -9.16 19.39 -3.68
C LYS A 119 -9.64 17.96 -3.70
N THR A 120 -9.81 17.41 -4.90
CA THR A 120 -10.18 16.00 -5.08
C THR A 120 -8.94 15.12 -5.23
N PRO A 121 -9.03 13.81 -4.91
CA PRO A 121 -7.92 12.88 -5.12
C PRO A 121 -7.45 12.82 -6.59
N LYS A 122 -8.34 13.14 -7.53
CA LYS A 122 -8.04 13.15 -8.97
C LYS A 122 -7.09 14.30 -9.36
N ASP A 123 -7.09 15.40 -8.61
CA ASP A 123 -6.21 16.55 -8.86
C ASP A 123 -4.74 16.28 -8.51
N LEU A 124 -4.46 15.22 -7.75
CA LEU A 124 -3.11 14.78 -7.39
C LEU A 124 -2.56 13.71 -8.33
N GLN A 125 -3.40 13.13 -9.18
CA GLN A 125 -2.98 12.14 -10.16
C GLN A 125 -2.28 12.82 -11.34
N PRO A 126 -1.28 12.19 -11.96
CA PRO A 126 -0.82 10.82 -11.73
C PRO A 126 0.24 10.66 -10.62
N ASP A 127 0.74 11.77 -10.07
CA ASP A 127 1.89 11.77 -9.16
C ASP A 127 1.63 11.03 -7.85
N ILE A 128 0.46 11.26 -7.24
CA ILE A 128 0.05 10.65 -5.98
C ILE A 128 -1.35 10.08 -6.12
N ILE A 129 -1.47 8.77 -5.89
CA ILE A 129 -2.74 8.06 -5.89
C ILE A 129 -3.20 7.89 -4.44
N VAL A 130 -4.33 8.50 -4.09
CA VAL A 130 -4.92 8.39 -2.75
C VAL A 130 -6.25 7.64 -2.84
N GLY A 131 -6.38 6.54 -2.09
CA GLY A 131 -7.61 5.75 -2.02
C GLY A 131 -8.31 5.86 -0.67
N ASP A 132 -8.69 7.07 -0.27
CA ASP A 132 -9.42 7.31 0.97
C ASP A 132 -10.91 7.50 0.71
N THR A 133 -11.72 6.54 1.16
CA THR A 133 -13.18 6.54 0.93
C THR A 133 -13.88 7.77 1.52
N ALA A 134 -13.38 8.32 2.63
CA ALA A 134 -13.97 9.52 3.21
C ALA A 134 -13.70 10.76 2.34
N TRP A 135 -12.52 10.81 1.71
CA TRP A 135 -12.17 11.88 0.79
C TRP A 135 -12.95 11.76 -0.52
N GLU A 136 -13.07 10.56 -1.08
CA GLU A 136 -13.87 10.30 -2.29
C GLU A 136 -15.35 10.62 -2.10
N GLN A 137 -15.88 10.44 -0.88
CA GLN A 137 -17.24 10.84 -0.50
C GLN A 137 -17.39 12.37 -0.38
N GLY A 138 -16.34 13.16 -0.60
CA GLY A 138 -16.36 14.62 -0.49
C GLY A 138 -16.41 15.12 0.95
N LYS A 139 -16.03 14.30 1.94
CA LYS A 139 -15.98 14.78 3.33
C LYS A 139 -14.83 15.75 3.50
N LYS A 140 -15.10 16.87 4.17
CA LYS A 140 -14.08 17.90 4.42
C LYS A 140 -13.23 17.56 5.64
N LEU A 141 -11.92 17.63 5.46
CA LEU A 141 -10.94 17.53 6.53
C LEU A 141 -10.81 18.90 7.23
N VAL A 142 -11.07 18.93 8.53
CA VAL A 142 -11.02 20.18 9.34
C VAL A 142 -9.60 20.41 9.86
N SER A 143 -8.99 19.36 10.41
CA SER A 143 -7.64 19.40 10.94
C SER A 143 -7.01 18.01 10.85
N TYR A 144 -5.70 17.97 10.76
CA TYR A 144 -4.93 16.75 10.81
C TYR A 144 -3.64 16.96 11.60
N GLU A 145 -3.13 15.88 12.17
CA GLU A 145 -1.88 15.82 12.90
C GLU A 145 -1.19 14.51 12.54
N ILE A 146 0.04 14.61 12.05
CA ILE A 146 0.85 13.44 11.70
C ILE A 146 1.65 13.05 12.94
N LEU A 147 1.48 11.81 13.40
CA LEU A 147 2.14 11.28 14.59
C LEU A 147 3.45 10.61 14.16
N ALA A 148 4.49 11.42 13.95
CA ALA A 148 5.79 10.97 13.46
C ALA A 148 6.47 9.95 14.39
N ASP A 149 6.16 9.98 15.69
CA ASP A 149 6.71 9.06 16.70
C ASP A 149 6.14 7.64 16.60
N GLU A 150 5.02 7.45 15.91
CA GLU A 150 4.33 6.15 15.79
C GLU A 150 4.42 5.54 14.38
N GLU A 151 5.44 5.93 13.61
CA GLU A 151 5.66 5.39 12.28
C GLU A 151 6.29 3.99 12.32
N THR A 152 5.74 3.07 11.53
CA THR A 152 6.31 1.72 11.35
C THR A 152 6.64 1.45 9.89
N THR A 153 7.53 0.51 9.60
CA THR A 153 7.88 0.13 8.23
C THR A 153 8.01 -1.39 8.12
N ASP A 154 7.56 -1.95 7.01
CA ASP A 154 7.76 -3.36 6.62
C ASP A 154 8.93 -3.51 5.62
N GLY A 155 9.68 -2.44 5.35
CA GLY A 155 10.75 -2.36 4.36
C GLY A 155 10.31 -1.92 2.96
N SER A 156 9.06 -2.19 2.57
CA SER A 156 8.52 -1.83 1.24
C SER A 156 7.53 -0.66 1.29
N ASN A 157 6.89 -0.48 2.43
CA ASN A 157 5.84 0.47 2.72
C ASN A 157 6.14 1.20 4.05
N LEU A 158 5.67 2.44 4.12
CA LEU A 158 5.68 3.23 5.34
C LEU A 158 4.26 3.28 5.92
N TYR A 159 4.13 2.97 7.20
CA TYR A 159 2.89 3.08 7.94
C TYR A 159 2.92 4.37 8.77
N ILE A 160 2.15 5.37 8.36
CA ILE A 160 2.09 6.67 9.03
C ILE A 160 0.76 6.78 9.76
N ARG A 161 0.79 7.03 11.06
CA ARG A 161 -0.42 7.31 11.83
C ARG A 161 -0.77 8.78 11.78
N VAL A 162 -2.02 9.06 11.40
CA VAL A 162 -2.55 10.41 11.30
C VAL A 162 -3.80 10.52 12.14
N LYS A 163 -3.81 11.49 13.06
CA LYS A 163 -5.02 11.90 13.75
C LYS A 163 -5.72 12.94 12.86
N ARG A 164 -6.94 12.63 12.43
CA ARG A 164 -7.72 13.48 11.53
C ARG A 164 -9.06 13.83 12.14
N LYS A 165 -9.54 15.03 11.85
CA LYS A 165 -10.86 15.52 12.25
C LYS A 165 -11.71 15.80 11.02
N ILE A 166 -12.79 15.06 10.86
CA ILE A 166 -13.73 15.21 9.75
C ILE A 166 -15.06 15.68 10.33
N GLY A 167 -15.42 16.94 10.05
CA GLY A 167 -16.52 17.61 10.75
C GLY A 167 -16.29 17.63 12.26
N SER A 168 -17.21 17.04 13.02
CA SER A 168 -17.13 16.94 14.49
C SER A 168 -16.43 15.66 14.98
N SER A 169 -16.14 14.71 14.08
CA SER A 169 -15.60 13.40 14.44
C SER A 169 -14.09 13.40 14.36
N GLU A 170 -13.43 13.03 15.46
CA GLU A 170 -11.98 12.77 15.50
C GLU A 170 -11.72 11.28 15.36
N SER A 171 -10.78 10.92 14.49
CA SER A 171 -10.37 9.53 14.26
C SER A 171 -8.87 9.44 14.05
N LYS A 172 -8.29 8.31 14.44
CA LYS A 172 -6.87 7.99 14.21
C LYS A 172 -6.83 6.89 13.17
N VAL A 173 -6.12 7.15 12.07
CA VAL A 173 -6.04 6.24 10.92
C VAL A 173 -4.58 6.01 10.57
N THR A 174 -4.23 4.76 10.26
CA THR A 174 -2.90 4.41 9.76
C THR A 174 -2.95 4.42 8.24
N TYR A 175 -2.09 5.21 7.61
CA TYR A 175 -1.92 5.24 6.17
C TYR A 175 -0.74 4.36 5.78
N ILE A 176 -0.96 3.51 4.79
CA ILE A 176 0.06 2.70 4.12
C ILE A 176 0.51 3.48 2.90
N VAL A 177 1.81 3.78 2.84
CA VAL A 177 2.41 4.57 1.77
C VAL A 177 3.44 3.73 1.05
N GLY A 178 3.22 3.52 -0.26
CA GLY A 178 4.20 2.93 -1.16
C GLY A 178 4.76 4.00 -2.09
N THR A 179 6.07 3.98 -2.36
CA THR A 179 6.73 4.96 -3.25
C THR A 179 7.01 4.42 -4.66
N THR A 180 6.92 3.10 -4.84
CA THR A 180 7.34 2.43 -6.08
C THR A 180 6.24 1.50 -6.59
N PRO A 181 5.88 1.52 -7.88
CA PRO A 181 6.39 2.38 -8.97
C PRO A 181 5.81 3.80 -8.99
N VAL A 182 4.70 4.05 -8.30
CA VAL A 182 4.03 5.35 -8.16
C VAL A 182 3.69 5.54 -6.69
N VAL A 183 3.63 6.79 -6.21
CA VAL A 183 3.25 7.05 -4.82
C VAL A 183 1.78 6.70 -4.60
N THR A 184 1.53 5.80 -3.66
CA THR A 184 0.19 5.36 -3.29
C THR A 184 -0.05 5.55 -1.80
N ILE A 185 -1.24 6.01 -1.44
CA ILE A 185 -1.62 6.27 -0.05
C ILE A 185 -2.99 5.65 0.19
N PHE A 186 -3.05 4.64 1.07
CA PHE A 186 -4.29 3.95 1.41
C PHE A 186 -4.47 3.88 2.93
N PRO A 187 -5.67 4.17 3.46
CA PRO A 187 -5.96 3.92 4.88
C PRO A 187 -6.05 2.41 5.14
N GLN A 188 -5.55 1.98 6.30
CA GLN A 188 -5.69 0.61 6.81
C GLN A 188 -7.07 0.36 7.43
#